data_AF-A0A497P0I2-F1
#
_entry.id   AF-A0A497P0I2-F1
#
_cell.length_a   1.000
_cell.length_b   1.000
_cell.length_c   1.000
_cell.angle_alpha   90.00
_cell.angle_beta   90.00
_cell.angle_gamma   90.00
#
_symmetry.space_group_name_H-M   'P 1'
#
loop_
_entity.id
_entity.type
_entity.pdbx_description
1 polymer ?
#
loop_
_entity_poly.entity_id
_entity_poly.type
_entity_poly.pdbx_seq_one_letter_code
_entity_poly.pdbx_strand_id
1 'polypeptide(L)' 'MKESKLIEMKNKIDAQSRIMQHLLNELSNVRDLAIGTLETLELIPGYDDAIEQIKKDITKKSSETKKIESLEKTSN' A
#
# COMPACT_ATOMS: atom_id res chain seq x y z
N MET A 1 -30.94 -19.15 30.19
CA MET A 1 -29.53 -19.44 29.80
C MET A 1 -29.26 -19.22 28.30
N LYS A 2 -30.08 -19.75 27.38
CA LYS A 2 -29.85 -19.58 25.93
C LYS A 2 -30.06 -18.14 25.44
N GLU A 3 -31.09 -17.45 25.94
CA GLU A 3 -31.38 -16.06 25.55
C GLU A 3 -30.32 -15.06 26.03
N SER A 4 -29.84 -15.21 27.27
CA SER A 4 -28.74 -14.37 27.79
C SER A 4 -27.46 -14.51 26.96
N LYS A 5 -27.13 -15.73 26.51
CA LYS A 5 -26.00 -15.96 25.60
C LYS A 5 -26.23 -15.33 24.21
N LEU A 6 -27.45 -15.34 23.71
CA LEU A 6 -27.80 -14.70 22.44
C LEU A 6 -27.70 -13.17 22.51
N ILE A 7 -28.11 -12.58 23.65
CA ILE A 7 -27.96 -11.13 23.92
C ILE A 7 -26.48 -10.75 24.00
N GLU A 8 -25.65 -11.55 24.68
CA GLU A 8 -24.21 -11.32 24.74
C GLU A 8 -23.56 -11.37 23.35
N MET A 9 -23.94 -12.34 22.52
CA MET A 9 -23.47 -12.44 21.13
C MET A 9 -23.90 -11.23 20.29
N LYS A 10 -25.14 -10.76 20.42
CA LYS A 10 -25.61 -9.55 19.74
C LYS A 10 -24.79 -8.32 20.15
N ASN A 11 -24.59 -8.11 21.45
CA ASN A 11 -23.80 -6.99 21.95
C ASN A 11 -22.35 -7.02 21.44
N LYS A 12 -21.76 -8.21 21.33
CA LYS A 12 -20.41 -8.38 20.77
C LYS A 12 -20.36 -8.02 19.28
N ILE A 13 -21.36 -8.44 18.50
CA ILE A 13 -21.48 -8.09 17.08
C ILE A 13 -21.66 -6.57 16.93
N ASP A 14 -22.54 -5.96 17.72
CA ASP A 14 -22.78 -4.50 17.68
C ASP A 14 -21.50 -3.72 18.05
N ALA A 15 -20.74 -4.19 19.04
CA ALA A 15 -19.45 -3.60 19.40
C ALA A 15 -18.43 -3.72 18.26
N GLN A 16 -18.35 -4.88 17.60
CA GLN A 16 -17.49 -5.09 16.43
C GLN A 16 -17.91 -4.20 15.25
N SER A 17 -19.21 -4.05 15.00
CA SER A 17 -19.72 -3.15 13.95
C SER A 17 -19.34 -1.70 14.20
N ARG A 18 -19.36 -1.23 15.45
CA ARG A 18 -18.91 0.13 15.81
C ARG A 18 -17.43 0.32 15.55
N ILE A 19 -16.60 -0.66 15.94
CA ILE A 19 -15.15 -0.61 15.68
C ILE A 19 -14.89 -0.61 14.17
N MET A 20 -15.58 -1.44 13.39
CA MET A 20 -15.44 -1.46 11.94
C MET A 20 -15.84 -0.12 11.30
N GLN A 21 -16.93 0.50 11.74
CA GLN A 21 -17.32 1.83 11.26
C GLN A 21 -16.25 2.88 11.58
N HIS A 22 -15.65 2.83 12.77
CA HIS A 22 -14.56 3.72 13.13
C HIS A 22 -13.32 3.49 12.25
N LEU A 23 -12.94 2.23 12.01
CA LEU A 23 -11.82 1.88 11.12
C LEU A 23 -12.06 2.33 9.67
N LEU A 24 -13.30 2.27 9.18
CA LEU A 24 -13.64 2.78 7.85
C LEU A 24 -13.44 4.29 7.75
N ASN A 25 -13.80 5.04 8.80
CA ASN A 25 -13.56 6.48 8.85
C ASN A 25 -12.06 6.79 8.88
N GLU A 26 -11.28 6.09 9.71
CA GLU A 26 -9.83 6.25 9.75
C GLU A 26 -9.18 5.91 8.41
N LEU A 27 -9.66 4.87 7.71
CA LEU A 27 -9.17 4.53 6.38
C LEU A 27 -9.45 5.65 5.36
N SER A 28 -10.58 6.34 5.48
CA SER A 28 -10.87 7.52 4.65
C SER A 28 -9.88 8.64 4.95
N ASN A 29 -9.63 8.94 6.23
CA ASN A 29 -8.66 9.96 6.62
C ASN A 29 -7.25 9.65 6.11
N VAL A 30 -6.83 8.38 6.19
CA VAL A 30 -5.53 7.92 5.68
C VAL A 30 -5.47 8.05 4.16
N ARG A 31 -6.57 7.75 3.45
CA ARG A 31 -6.64 7.96 2.00
C ARG A 31 -6.44 9.44 1.65
N ASP A 32 -7.16 10.33 2.32
CA ASP A 32 -7.08 11.78 2.06
C ASP A 32 -5.68 12.32 2.37
N LEU A 33 -5.06 11.86 3.47
CA LEU A 33 -3.68 12.19 3.80
C LEU A 33 -2.69 11.66 2.75
N ALA A 34 -2.87 10.42 2.27
CA ALA A 34 -2.01 9.84 1.25
C ALA A 34 -2.09 10.62 -0.06
N ILE A 35 -3.30 11.00 -0.48
CA ILE A 35 -3.52 11.84 -1.67
C ILE A 35 -2.81 13.18 -1.49
N GLY A 36 -3.08 13.90 -0.39
CA GLY A 36 -2.45 15.20 -0.14
C GLY A 36 -0.93 15.13 -0.04
N THR A 37 -0.38 14.04 0.51
CA THR A 37 1.07 13.82 0.59
C THR A 37 1.67 13.62 -0.80
N LEU A 38 1.01 12.85 -1.67
CA LEU A 38 1.48 12.62 -3.04
C LEU A 38 1.36 13.89 -3.89
N GLU A 39 0.25 14.61 -3.81
CA GLU A 39 0.09 15.90 -4.49
C GLU A 39 1.15 16.91 -4.02
N THR A 40 1.45 16.94 -2.71
CA THR A 40 2.53 17.80 -2.19
C THR A 40 3.90 17.39 -2.75
N LEU A 41 4.15 16.09 -2.91
CA LEU A 41 5.40 15.58 -3.47
C LEU A 41 5.60 16.02 -4.93
N GLU A 42 4.52 16.12 -5.71
CA GLU A 42 4.58 16.65 -7.09
C GLU A 42 4.99 18.13 -7.15
N LEU A 43 4.68 18.90 -6.11
CA LEU A 43 5.01 20.33 -6.02
C LEU A 43 6.47 20.60 -5.57
N ILE A 44 7.21 19.56 -5.19
CA ILE A 44 8.60 19.70 -4.74
C ILE A 44 9.53 19.84 -5.97
N PRO A 45 10.47 20.81 -5.96
CA PRO A 45 11.44 20.94 -7.06
C PRO A 45 12.28 19.66 -7.19
N GLY A 46 12.44 19.18 -8.42
CA GLY A 46 13.17 17.93 -8.73
C GLY A 46 12.31 16.67 -8.73
N TYR A 47 10.97 16.79 -8.63
CA TYR A 47 10.05 15.64 -8.77
C TYR A 47 10.24 14.90 -10.11
N ASP A 48 10.28 15.62 -11.23
CA ASP A 48 10.48 15.02 -12.55
C ASP A 48 11.83 14.31 -12.68
N ASP A 49 12.89 14.89 -12.12
CA ASP A 49 14.23 14.31 -12.10
C ASP A 49 14.26 13.02 -11.27
N ALA A 50 13.58 13.01 -10.11
CA ALA A 50 13.44 11.82 -9.28
C ALA A 50 12.66 10.70 -10.02
N ILE A 51 11.61 11.04 -10.76
CA ILE A 51 10.87 10.08 -11.60
C ILE A 51 11.76 9.52 -12.71
N GLU A 52 12.57 10.36 -13.35
CA GLU A 52 13.50 9.91 -14.39
C GLU A 52 14.59 8.99 -13.83
N GLN A 53 15.11 9.30 -12.63
CA GLN A 53 16.06 8.45 -11.92
C GLN A 53 15.46 7.08 -11.58
N ILE A 54 14.23 7.05 -11.07
CA ILE A 54 13.52 5.79 -10.77
C ILE A 54 13.34 4.96 -12.05
N LYS A 55 12.95 5.57 -13.18
CA LYS A 55 12.83 4.88 -14.48
C LYS A 55 14.16 4.32 -14.98
N LYS A 56 15.25 5.09 -14.83
CA LYS A 56 16.61 4.67 -15.19
C LYS A 56 17.04 3.49 -14.32
N ASP A 57 16.79 3.52 -13.02
CA ASP A 57 17.13 2.45 -12.08
C ASP A 57 16.35 1.15 -12.36
N ILE A 58 15.06 1.23 -12.69
CA ILE A 58 14.25 0.07 -13.08
C ILE A 58 14.80 -0.56 -14.36
N THR A 59 15.12 0.26 -15.36
CA THR A 59 15.65 -0.20 -16.65
C THR A 59 17.04 -0.82 -16.48
N LYS A 60 17.90 -0.19 -15.68
CA LYS A 60 19.23 -0.68 -15.35
C LYS A 60 19.17 -2.01 -14.62
N LYS A 61 18.33 -2.14 -13.57
CA LYS A 61 18.13 -3.41 -12.86
C LYS A 61 17.60 -4.51 -13.79
N SER A 62 16.60 -4.22 -14.63
CA SER A 62 16.08 -5.18 -15.60
C SER A 62 17.13 -5.62 -16.63
N SER A 63 18.00 -4.69 -17.06
CA SER A 63 19.10 -4.99 -17.97
C SER A 63 20.21 -5.81 -17.30
N GLU A 64 20.50 -5.57 -16.02
CA GLU A 64 21.45 -6.36 -15.23
C GLU A 64 20.91 -7.78 -15.03
N THR A 65 19.63 -7.96 -14.68
CA THR A 65 19.01 -9.29 -14.57
C THR A 65 19.05 -10.06 -15.90
N LYS A 66 18.71 -9.42 -17.03
CA LYS A 66 18.81 -10.05 -18.36
C LYS A 66 20.24 -10.38 -18.77
N LYS A 67 21.22 -9.59 -18.35
CA LYS A 67 22.64 -9.82 -18.64
C LYS A 67 23.21 -10.96 -17.80
N ILE A 68 22.75 -11.12 -16.56
CA ILE A 68 23.14 -12.25 -15.70
C ILE A 68 22.56 -13.56 -16.25
N GLU A 69 21.29 -13.58 -16.65
CA GLU A 69 20.65 -14.76 -17.26
C GLU A 69 21.27 -15.18 -18.60
N SER A 70 21.83 -14.24 -19.39
CA SER A 70 22.50 -14.57 -20.66
C SER A 70 23.92 -15.08 -20.47
N LEU A 71 24.62 -14.65 -19.42
CA LEU A 71 25.96 -15.15 -19.06
C LEU A 71 25.93 -16.54 -18.44
N GLU A 72 24.85 -16.90 -17.73
CA GLU A 72 24.67 -18.27 -17.20
C GLU A 72 24.36 -19.29 -18.30
N LYS A 73 23.69 -18.88 -19.39
CA LYS A 73 23.35 -19.76 -20.52
C LYS A 73 24.50 -20.03 -21.49
N THR A 74 25.54 -19.20 -21.49
CA THR A 74 26.71 -19.36 -22.38
C THR A 74 27.88 -20.09 -21.73
N SER A 75 27.80 -20.41 -20.44
CA SER A 75 28.87 -21.05 -19.68
C SER A 75 28.62 -22.53 -19.34
N ASN A 76 27.60 -23.16 -19.93
CA ASN A 76 27.25 -24.57 -19.74
C ASN A 76 27.35 -25.37 -21.05
#